data_AF-A0A3D0WXG0-F1
#
_entry.id   AF-A0A3D0WXG0-F1
#
_cell.length_a   1.000
_cell.length_b   1.000
_cell.length_c   1.000
_cell.angle_alpha   90.00
_cell.angle_beta   90.00
_cell.angle_gamma   90.00
#
_symmetry.space_group_name_H-M   'P 1'
#
loop_
_entity.id
_entity.type
_entity.pdbx_description
1 polymer ?
#
loop_
_entity_poly.entity_id
_entity_poly.type
_entity_poly.pdbx_seq_one_letter_code
_entity_poly.pdbx_strand_id
1 'polypeptide(L)'
;MINGTELKKAIISGANNILKHKTAVDDLNIFPVPDGDTGTNMSMTIGSAVRELEKYGGSSAAEAAHLAAEAMLRGARGNSGVILSILFRGLAKGTEGL
;
A
#
# COMPACT_ATOMS: atom_id res chain seq x y z
N MET A 1 -5.98 14.89 -15.35
CA MET A 1 -4.87 13.95 -15.10
C MET A 1 -4.64 13.91 -13.60
N ILE A 2 -4.49 12.74 -12.98
CA ILE A 2 -4.26 12.61 -11.54
C ILE A 2 -2.86 13.14 -11.21
N ASN A 3 -2.74 14.08 -10.28
CA ASN A 3 -1.45 14.59 -9.80
C ASN A 3 -0.95 13.84 -8.55
N GLY A 4 0.29 14.10 -8.13
CA GLY A 4 0.92 13.46 -6.99
C GLY A 4 0.19 13.65 -5.66
N THR A 5 -0.43 14.81 -5.45
CA THR A 5 -1.24 15.07 -4.24
C THR A 5 -2.53 14.26 -4.24
N GLU A 6 -3.19 14.14 -5.40
CA GLU A 6 -4.39 13.31 -5.56
C GLU A 6 -4.08 11.83 -5.37
N LEU A 7 -2.99 11.34 -5.96
CA LEU A 7 -2.55 9.95 -5.79
C LEU A 7 -2.15 9.65 -4.34
N LYS A 8 -1.39 10.55 -3.69
CA LYS A 8 -1.10 10.47 -2.24
C LYS A 8 -2.38 10.29 -1.42
N LYS A 9 -3.38 11.15 -1.63
CA LYS A 9 -4.67 11.08 -0.92
C LYS A 9 -5.40 9.78 -1.20
N ALA A 10 -5.38 9.29 -2.45
CA ALA A 10 -6.00 8.03 -2.82
C ALA A 10 -5.35 6.84 -2.10
N ILE A 11 -4.02 6.79 -2.03
CA ILE A 11 -3.28 5.72 -1.35
C ILE A 11 -3.54 5.75 0.17
N ILE A 12 -3.51 6.95 0.79
CA ILE A 12 -3.82 7.10 2.23
C ILE A 12 -5.26 6.69 2.52
N SER A 13 -6.22 7.05 1.65
CA SER A 13 -7.61 6.61 1.77
C SER A 13 -7.74 5.08 1.69
N GLY A 14 -7.03 4.45 0.75
CA GLY A 14 -6.94 2.98 0.65
C GLY A 14 -6.36 2.34 1.91
N ALA A 15 -5.32 2.94 2.50
CA ALA A 15 -4.72 2.50 3.76
C ALA A 15 -5.72 2.55 4.93
N ASN A 16 -6.48 3.64 5.03
CA ASN A 16 -7.54 3.78 6.03
C ASN A 16 -8.61 2.71 5.85
N ASN A 17 -8.95 2.35 4.61
CA ASN A 17 -9.94 1.31 4.35
C ASN A 17 -9.43 -0.09 4.71
N ILE A 18 -8.16 -0.40 4.42
CA ILE A 18 -7.52 -1.65 4.87
C ILE A 18 -7.52 -1.72 6.39
N LEU A 19 -7.17 -0.63 7.08
CA LEU A 19 -7.17 -0.58 8.54
C LEU A 19 -8.58 -0.77 9.12
N LYS A 20 -9.59 -0.11 8.54
CA LYS A 20 -10.99 -0.24 8.95
C LYS A 20 -11.51 -1.67 8.83
N HIS A 21 -11.09 -2.39 7.78
CA HIS A 21 -11.53 -3.75 7.50
C HIS A 21 -10.51 -4.82 7.90
N LYS A 22 -9.47 -4.46 8.67
CA LYS A 22 -8.34 -5.33 9.02
C LYS A 22 -8.79 -6.69 9.56
N THR A 23 -9.63 -6.69 10.59
CA THR A 23 -10.14 -7.93 11.21
C THR A 23 -10.97 -8.75 10.24
N ALA A 24 -11.85 -8.09 9.46
CA ALA A 24 -12.64 -8.81 8.46
C ALA A 24 -11.75 -9.48 7.40
N VAL A 25 -10.62 -8.86 7.03
CA VAL A 25 -9.65 -9.46 6.10
C VAL A 25 -8.83 -10.58 6.77
N ASP A 26 -8.45 -10.42 8.04
CA ASP A 26 -7.83 -11.48 8.84
C ASP A 26 -8.75 -12.73 8.88
N ASP A 27 -10.06 -12.53 9.02
CA ASP A 27 -11.08 -13.58 9.11
C ASP A 27 -11.42 -14.25 7.76
N LEU A 28 -11.02 -13.66 6.62
CA LEU A 28 -11.27 -14.25 5.29
C LEU A 28 -10.25 -15.33 4.93
N ASN A 29 -9.02 -15.24 5.45
CA ASN A 29 -7.94 -16.16 5.10
C ASN A 29 -7.98 -17.43 5.97
N ILE A 30 -8.95 -18.30 5.71
CA ILE A 30 -9.23 -19.50 6.51
C ILE A 30 -8.65 -20.80 5.93
N PHE A 31 -7.85 -20.75 4.86
CA PHE A 31 -7.37 -21.94 4.15
C PHE A 31 -5.84 -21.98 3.98
N PRO A 32 -5.15 -23.12 4.18
CA PRO A 32 -5.62 -24.37 4.78
C PRO A 32 -5.68 -24.30 6.33
N VAL A 33 -5.03 -23.29 6.92
CA VAL A 33 -5.01 -22.99 8.35
C VAL A 33 -5.27 -21.48 8.50
N PRO A 34 -6.12 -21.04 9.46
CA PRO A 34 -6.33 -19.63 9.71
C PRO A 34 -5.11 -19.04 10.40
N ASP A 35 -4.26 -18.34 9.65
CA ASP A 35 -3.12 -17.61 10.21
C ASP A 35 -3.54 -16.28 10.86
N GLY A 36 -4.76 -15.80 10.53
CA GLY A 36 -5.41 -14.65 11.18
C GLY A 36 -4.63 -13.33 11.08
N ASP A 37 -3.71 -13.22 10.11
CA ASP A 37 -2.75 -12.13 10.02
C ASP A 37 -2.78 -11.37 8.68
N THR A 38 -3.66 -11.76 7.74
CA THR A 38 -3.64 -11.23 6.37
C THR A 38 -3.90 -9.72 6.31
N GLY A 39 -4.96 -9.26 6.96
CA GLY A 39 -5.30 -7.84 7.09
C GLY A 39 -4.27 -7.10 7.93
N THR A 40 -3.76 -7.73 9.00
CA THR A 40 -2.69 -7.17 9.83
C THR A 40 -1.42 -6.91 9.00
N ASN A 41 -0.94 -7.89 8.25
CA ASN A 41 0.19 -7.81 7.33
C ASN A 41 0.00 -6.73 6.26
N MET A 42 -1.17 -6.68 5.62
CA MET A 42 -1.50 -5.64 4.64
C MET A 42 -1.51 -4.24 5.27
N SER A 43 -2.10 -4.08 6.45
CA SER A 43 -2.19 -2.78 7.16
C SER A 43 -0.81 -2.24 7.56
N MET A 44 0.08 -3.10 8.07
CA MET A 44 1.46 -2.72 8.40
C MET A 44 2.25 -2.32 7.15
N THR A 45 2.04 -3.07 6.06
CA THR A 45 2.71 -2.82 4.78
C THR A 45 2.28 -1.49 4.18
N ILE A 46 0.98 -1.26 3.98
CA ILE A 46 0.50 0.00 3.40
C ILE A 46 0.74 1.20 4.35
N GLY A 47 0.73 0.97 5.67
CA GLY A 47 1.08 1.98 6.66
C GLY A 47 2.53 2.48 6.53
N SER A 48 3.45 1.68 5.98
CA SER A 48 4.80 2.16 5.66
C SER A 48 4.81 3.20 4.55
N ALA A 49 3.97 3.03 3.51
CA ALA A 49 3.79 4.04 2.47
C ALA A 49 3.12 5.31 3.00
N VAL A 50 2.14 5.19 3.89
CA VAL A 50 1.49 6.38 4.50
C VAL A 50 2.51 7.28 5.17
N ARG A 51 3.42 6.74 5.99
CA ARG A 51 4.45 7.52 6.69
C ARG A 51 5.38 8.31 5.75
N GLU A 52 5.70 7.75 4.59
CA GLU A 52 6.55 8.42 3.61
C GLU A 52 5.75 9.39 2.74
N LEU A 53 4.53 9.01 2.33
CA LEU A 53 3.62 9.87 1.59
C LEU A 53 3.19 11.09 2.40
N GLU A 54 3.03 11.00 3.71
CA GLU A 54 2.72 12.16 4.57
C GLU A 54 3.79 13.25 4.46
N LYS A 55 5.07 12.85 4.32
CA LYS A 55 6.22 13.74 4.11
C LYS A 55 6.36 14.22 2.66
N TYR A 56 5.69 13.56 1.71
CA TYR A 56 5.70 13.94 0.30
C TYR A 56 4.95 15.27 0.07
N GLY A 57 5.67 16.25 -0.48
CA GLY A 57 5.14 17.57 -0.82
C GLY A 57 5.19 17.90 -2.32
N GLY A 58 5.52 16.93 -3.19
CA GLY A 58 5.60 17.14 -4.63
C GLY A 58 4.25 17.03 -5.35
N SER A 59 4.26 17.24 -6.68
CA SER A 59 3.08 17.21 -7.54
C SER A 59 3.08 16.09 -8.58
N SER A 60 4.14 15.28 -8.68
CA SER A 60 4.23 14.20 -9.66
C SER A 60 3.54 12.92 -9.16
N ALA A 61 2.64 12.39 -9.97
CA ALA A 61 2.03 11.10 -9.70
C ALA A 61 3.06 9.96 -9.74
N ALA A 62 4.05 10.05 -10.62
CA ALA A 62 5.11 9.06 -10.72
C ALA A 62 5.96 9.00 -9.45
N GLU A 63 6.39 10.16 -8.95
CA GLU A 63 7.15 10.24 -7.69
C GLU A 63 6.37 9.67 -6.50
N ALA A 64 5.08 10.04 -6.37
CA ALA A 64 4.22 9.52 -5.31
C ALA A 64 4.03 8.00 -5.40
N ALA A 65 3.85 7.46 -6.62
CA ALA A 65 3.72 6.03 -6.85
C ALA A 65 5.01 5.27 -6.51
N HIS A 66 6.17 5.77 -6.95
CA HIS A 66 7.48 5.18 -6.65
C HIS A 66 7.77 5.20 -5.14
N LEU A 67 7.55 6.33 -4.48
CA LEU A 67 7.76 6.45 -3.03
C LEU A 67 6.89 5.45 -2.26
N ALA A 68 5.61 5.33 -2.62
CA ALA A 68 4.70 4.38 -2.00
C ALA A 68 5.15 2.94 -2.23
N ALA A 69 5.49 2.57 -3.47
CA ALA A 69 5.92 1.22 -3.83
C ALA A 69 7.20 0.81 -3.09
N GLU A 70 8.19 1.70 -3.03
CA GLU A 70 9.44 1.43 -2.30
C GLU A 70 9.21 1.27 -0.79
N ALA A 71 8.40 2.15 -0.20
CA ALA A 71 8.09 2.08 1.21
C ALA A 71 7.38 0.76 1.54
N MET A 72 6.37 0.37 0.76
CA MET A 72 5.67 -0.91 0.94
C MET A 72 6.63 -2.10 0.77
N LEU A 73 7.54 -2.06 -0.20
CA LEU A 73 8.49 -3.15 -0.41
C LEU A 73 9.44 -3.33 0.78
N ARG A 74 10.00 -2.23 1.31
CA ARG A 74 10.86 -2.27 2.51
C ARG A 74 10.09 -2.63 3.78
N GLY A 75 8.83 -2.21 3.86
CA GLY A 75 7.95 -2.41 5.02
C GLY A 75 7.08 -3.66 4.95
N ALA A 76 7.21 -4.49 3.91
CA ALA A 76 6.33 -5.63 3.66
C ALA A 76 6.36 -6.63 4.82
N ARG A 77 5.18 -7.12 5.20
CA ARG A 77 4.99 -8.14 6.24
C ARG A 77 4.19 -9.31 5.68
N GLY A 78 4.67 -10.53 5.91
CA GLY A 78 4.03 -11.75 5.43
C GLY A 78 3.82 -11.79 3.91
N ASN A 79 3.12 -12.82 3.45
CA ASN A 79 2.88 -13.02 2.02
C ASN A 79 1.93 -11.96 1.45
N SER A 80 0.88 -11.59 2.18
CA SER A 80 -0.10 -10.60 1.73
C SER A 80 0.51 -9.20 1.59
N GLY A 81 1.40 -8.81 2.50
CA GLY A 81 2.15 -7.56 2.38
C GLY A 81 3.11 -7.56 1.19
N VAL A 82 3.83 -8.66 0.96
CA VAL A 82 4.72 -8.78 -0.21
C VAL A 82 3.93 -8.67 -1.51
N ILE A 83 2.81 -9.37 -1.66
CA ILE A 83 1.95 -9.29 -2.85
C ILE A 83 1.44 -7.85 -3.06
N LEU A 84 0.97 -7.19 -1.99
CA LEU A 84 0.52 -5.80 -2.06
C LEU A 84 1.64 -4.86 -2.54
N SER A 85 2.87 -5.03 -2.03
CA SER A 85 4.01 -4.21 -2.45
C SER A 85 4.37 -4.43 -3.93
N ILE A 86 4.25 -5.65 -4.43
CA ILE A 86 4.51 -5.98 -5.84
C ILE A 86 3.45 -5.35 -6.74
N LEU A 87 2.18 -5.34 -6.33
CA LEU A 87 1.11 -4.65 -7.05
C LEU A 87 1.43 -3.16 -7.21
N PHE A 88 1.82 -2.50 -6.11
CA PHE A 88 2.19 -1.08 -6.14
C PHE A 88 3.49 -0.81 -6.91
N ARG A 89 4.44 -1.75 -6.91
CA ARG A 89 5.61 -1.68 -7.78
C ARG A 89 5.23 -1.72 -9.27
N GLY A 90 4.25 -2.55 -9.63
CA GLY A 90 3.68 -2.56 -10.98
C GLY A 90 3.00 -1.24 -11.34
N LEU A 91 2.22 -0.67 -10.41
CA LEU A 91 1.62 0.66 -10.57
C LEU A 91 2.67 1.74 -10.81
N ALA A 92 3.71 1.81 -9.98
CA ALA A 92 4.79 2.78 -10.12
C ALA A 92 5.51 2.66 -11.46
N LYS A 93 5.81 1.43 -11.90
CA LYS A 93 6.38 1.19 -13.23
C LYS A 93 5.48 1.70 -14.36
N GLY A 94 4.16 1.55 -14.22
CA GLY A 94 3.19 2.08 -15.19
C GLY A 94 3.11 3.60 -15.26
N THR A 95 3.69 4.30 -14.28
CA THR A 95 3.79 5.77 -14.25
C THR A 95 5.12 6.31 -14.80
N GLU A 96 6.06 5.44 -15.18
CA GLU A 96 7.33 5.86 -15.77
C GLU A 96 7.09 6.69 -17.04
N GLY A 97 7.64 7.90 -17.10
CA GLY A 97 7.50 8.82 -18.24
C GLY A 97 6.32 9.80 -18.16
N LEU A 98 5.56 9.80 -17.06
CA LEU A 98 4.60 10.86 -16.71
C LEU A 98 5.24 12.10 -16.10
#